data_AF-A0A350I5Q0-F1
#
_entry.id   AF-A0A350I5Q0-F1
#
_cell.length_a   1.000
_cell.length_b   1.000
_cell.length_c   1.000
_cell.angle_alpha   90.00
_cell.angle_beta   90.00
_cell.angle_gamma   90.00
#
_symmetry.space_group_name_H-M   'P 1'
#
loop_
_entity.id
_entity.type
_entity.pdbx_description
1 polymer ?
#
loop_
_entity_poly.entity_id
_entity_poly.type
_entity_poly.pdbx_seq_one_letter_code
_entity_poly.pdbx_strand_id
1 'polypeptide(L)'
;MNSQYNKLPHYMKIIFRSPSLIILLLFVFSGCSKQWYTNLESTKVREQSLGDFPYHPLVYHLDLSILAYQLYGQSLVWPFDPYYEEANTKRKNRSKLMRKVHDWAILKGAEQVESGTVISGYRGPGVLNGFEDNPRHDPILYRYDRIYPWSFNLTNPLNSWIEYLVPKEITAPIKDVYVCYRKVGQPVDSVAIEKIITKPIPQDINDRDILIAFEGGTGDKGIKGQSASQSLMGFVLMRYYPNSSKYDVHIAFRGSRSGSGGRAARQAFRDNKAKGNPDWITDLGYDLIGSEDGVGAITTSGSVSRGMATCMLSISPTLFEGLRMIAKISGGTSPERIFVTGHSLGGGLAQIFASAVFLGDQYAPEYMSASLRKWPWKEMKLITFGAPRVGSDDWAKKLTVEYLSSEFFSSRINPYDKKALVPSDLTILPRLIDPNAPSGFRTLIPSDPITTEKIPGGKHVGKTIYVSKPRFTDPLIPNVKAHEPANIRKQLFLGLNDPRIPTTSWRTRKMTDLNIYRDKSKKGTLKEYHKLASSIEKYYRDNKIYFDSISFRSDFNLFLEISQSK
;
A
#
# COMPACT_ATOMS: atom_id res chain seq x y z
N MET A 1 22.82 38.49 62.12
CA MET A 1 21.65 37.71 62.62
C MET A 1 20.67 37.54 61.47
N ASN A 2 20.10 36.34 61.37
CA ASN A 2 19.51 35.68 60.19
C ASN A 2 18.20 36.25 59.59
N SER A 3 18.12 36.16 58.25
CA SER A 3 17.03 35.57 57.41
C SER A 3 15.63 36.22 57.44
N GLN A 4 15.10 36.91 56.42
CA GLN A 4 14.72 36.53 55.04
C GLN A 4 13.74 35.34 54.84
N TYR A 5 12.59 35.70 54.24
CA TYR A 5 11.68 35.00 53.30
C TYR A 5 10.72 33.86 53.71
N ASN A 6 9.51 34.02 53.15
CA ASN A 6 8.46 33.05 52.77
C ASN A 6 7.48 32.53 53.82
N LYS A 7 6.19 32.83 53.60
CA LYS A 7 5.05 31.91 53.78
C LYS A 7 3.76 32.47 53.13
N LEU A 8 3.34 31.83 52.05
CA LEU A 8 1.96 31.79 51.52
C LEU A 8 1.47 30.33 51.64
N PRO A 9 0.17 30.06 51.89
CA PRO A 9 -0.29 28.74 52.27
C PRO A 9 -0.55 27.79 51.09
N HIS A 10 -0.39 26.50 51.40
CA HIS A 10 -0.46 25.31 50.54
C HIS A 10 -1.82 25.10 49.84
N TYR A 11 -1.80 24.97 48.51
CA TYR A 11 -2.82 24.25 47.76
C TYR A 11 -2.48 22.75 47.68
N MET A 12 -3.50 21.92 47.96
CA MET A 12 -3.48 20.46 47.93
C MET A 12 -3.10 19.90 46.56
N LYS A 13 -2.10 19.00 46.55
CA LYS A 13 -1.84 18.05 45.47
C LYS A 13 -2.96 17.00 45.43
N ILE A 14 -3.73 16.95 44.35
CA ILE A 14 -4.60 15.81 44.03
C ILE A 14 -3.83 14.86 43.11
N ILE A 15 -3.51 13.69 43.65
CA ILE A 15 -2.93 12.54 42.95
C ILE A 15 -4.10 11.73 42.38
N PHE A 16 -4.26 11.67 41.06
CA PHE A 16 -5.21 10.74 40.44
C PHE A 16 -4.61 9.33 40.36
N ARG A 17 -5.06 8.45 41.26
CA ARG A 17 -4.92 6.99 41.15
C ARG A 17 -6.22 6.41 40.57
N SER A 18 -6.07 5.48 39.61
CA SER A 18 -7.06 4.56 39.03
C SER A 18 -7.93 5.06 37.84
N PRO A 19 -7.80 4.46 36.63
CA PRO A 19 -8.62 4.75 35.46
C PRO A 19 -9.72 3.68 35.26
N SER A 20 -10.63 3.53 36.23
CA SER A 20 -11.60 2.43 36.21
C SER A 20 -13.08 2.85 36.21
N LEU A 21 -13.40 4.14 36.08
CA LEU A 21 -14.77 4.63 36.27
C LEU A 21 -15.23 5.72 35.27
N ILE A 22 -14.79 5.65 34.01
CA ILE A 22 -15.38 6.43 32.89
C ILE A 22 -15.64 5.48 31.70
N ILE A 23 -16.24 4.32 31.97
CA ILE A 23 -16.63 3.32 30.94
C ILE A 23 -18.13 2.99 30.99
N LEU A 24 -18.90 3.57 31.91
CA LEU A 24 -20.29 3.19 32.11
C LEU A 24 -21.25 4.39 32.07
N LEU A 25 -21.30 5.13 30.95
CA LEU A 25 -22.41 6.06 30.64
C LEU A 25 -22.45 6.59 29.19
N LEU A 26 -22.02 5.81 28.19
CA LEU A 26 -22.17 6.15 26.76
C LEU A 26 -22.53 4.92 25.90
N PHE A 27 -23.47 4.11 26.37
CA PHE A 27 -24.26 3.24 25.50
C PHE A 27 -25.61 3.91 25.23
N VAL A 28 -26.14 3.69 24.02
CA VAL A 28 -27.34 4.30 23.42
C VAL A 28 -27.05 5.61 22.68
N PHE A 29 -26.47 5.50 21.48
CA PHE A 29 -27.04 6.03 20.23
C PHE A 29 -26.20 5.48 19.05
N SER A 30 -26.39 4.20 18.74
CA SER A 30 -26.05 3.67 17.42
C SER A 30 -27.09 4.18 16.42
N GLY A 31 -27.03 5.48 16.13
CA GLY A 31 -27.82 6.07 15.06
C GLY A 31 -27.37 5.48 13.73
N CYS A 32 -28.29 4.85 13.01
CA CYS A 32 -28.17 4.64 11.57
C CYS A 32 -27.62 5.92 10.95
N SER A 33 -26.47 5.81 10.28
CA SER A 33 -25.92 6.92 9.50
C SER A 33 -26.93 7.22 8.38
N LYS A 34 -27.77 8.24 8.58
CA LYS A 34 -28.58 8.82 7.50
C LYS A 34 -27.63 9.15 6.36
N GLN A 35 -27.99 8.70 5.16
CA GLN A 35 -27.23 8.89 3.92
C GLN A 35 -26.87 10.38 3.79
N TRP A 36 -25.58 10.69 3.69
CA TRP A 36 -25.08 12.07 3.57
C TRP A 36 -25.38 12.67 2.19
N TYR A 37 -25.81 11.83 1.24
CA TYR A 37 -26.02 12.16 -0.16
C TYR A 37 -27.52 12.19 -0.45
N THR A 38 -27.94 13.14 -1.29
CA THR A 38 -29.30 13.09 -1.83
C THR A 38 -29.35 12.10 -2.99
N ASN A 39 -30.49 11.41 -3.16
CA ASN A 39 -30.70 10.52 -4.32
C ASN A 39 -30.50 11.28 -5.65
N LEU A 40 -30.89 12.56 -5.70
CA LEU A 40 -30.77 13.41 -6.89
C LEU A 40 -29.30 13.65 -7.31
N GLU A 41 -28.40 13.93 -6.37
CA GLU A 41 -26.97 14.10 -6.66
C GLU A 41 -26.35 12.80 -7.23
N SER A 42 -26.71 11.66 -6.64
CA SER A 42 -26.25 10.36 -7.14
C SER A 42 -26.79 10.02 -8.54
N THR A 43 -27.99 10.49 -8.89
CA THR A 43 -28.54 10.32 -10.25
C THR A 43 -27.72 11.09 -11.27
N LYS A 44 -27.41 12.37 -11.00
CA LYS A 44 -26.66 13.21 -11.94
C LYS A 44 -25.26 12.66 -12.21
N VAL A 45 -24.59 12.09 -11.20
CA VAL A 45 -23.27 11.46 -11.37
C VAL A 45 -23.35 10.21 -12.24
N ARG A 46 -24.40 9.40 -12.06
CA ARG A 46 -24.64 8.20 -12.87
C ARG A 46 -24.83 8.52 -14.36
N GLU A 47 -25.46 9.65 -14.64
CA GLU A 47 -25.70 10.14 -16.00
C GLU A 47 -24.43 10.67 -16.69
N GLN A 48 -23.36 10.98 -15.95
CA GLN A 48 -22.11 11.43 -16.57
C GLN A 48 -21.43 10.30 -17.35
N SER A 49 -20.84 10.65 -18.50
CA SER A 49 -20.01 9.74 -19.28
C SER A 49 -18.76 9.35 -18.51
N LEU A 50 -18.54 8.04 -18.34
CA LEU A 50 -17.35 7.50 -17.68
C LEU A 50 -16.09 7.57 -18.56
N GLY A 51 -16.21 8.07 -19.80
CA GLY A 51 -15.18 7.88 -20.82
C GLY A 51 -14.96 6.38 -21.06
N ASP A 52 -13.69 5.95 -20.99
CA ASP A 52 -13.28 4.57 -21.26
C ASP A 52 -13.25 3.69 -20.00
N PHE A 53 -13.68 4.22 -18.85
CA PHE A 53 -13.70 3.46 -17.60
C PHE A 53 -14.93 2.54 -17.50
N PRO A 54 -14.76 1.31 -16.98
CA PRO A 54 -15.90 0.40 -16.77
C PRO A 54 -16.86 0.87 -15.66
N TYR A 55 -16.37 1.67 -14.72
CA TYR A 55 -17.13 2.28 -13.63
C TYR A 55 -16.37 3.50 -13.07
N HIS A 56 -16.97 4.21 -12.11
CA HIS A 56 -16.46 5.49 -11.63
C HIS A 56 -14.94 5.47 -11.29
N PRO A 57 -14.11 6.36 -11.85
CA PRO A 57 -12.65 6.31 -11.73
C PRO A 57 -12.13 6.36 -10.28
N LEU A 58 -12.81 7.07 -9.36
CA LEU A 58 -12.41 7.02 -7.93
C LEU A 58 -12.45 5.60 -7.37
N VAL A 59 -13.47 4.80 -7.71
CA VAL A 59 -13.56 3.42 -7.21
C VAL A 59 -12.61 2.52 -7.98
N TYR A 60 -12.47 2.74 -9.28
CA TYR A 60 -11.53 1.99 -10.13
C TYR A 60 -10.09 2.07 -9.59
N HIS A 61 -9.61 3.26 -9.25
CA HIS A 61 -8.24 3.44 -8.74
C HIS A 61 -8.07 2.96 -7.29
N LEU A 62 -9.13 2.96 -6.48
CA LEU A 62 -9.09 2.26 -5.19
C LEU A 62 -9.00 0.74 -5.39
N ASP A 63 -9.72 0.19 -6.37
CA ASP A 63 -9.64 -1.23 -6.72
C ASP A 63 -8.27 -1.61 -7.30
N LEU A 64 -7.60 -0.72 -8.05
CA LEU A 64 -6.18 -0.89 -8.42
C LEU A 64 -5.25 -0.89 -7.21
N SER A 65 -5.50 -0.02 -6.21
CA SER A 65 -4.76 -0.06 -4.94
C SER A 65 -4.97 -1.40 -4.22
N ILE A 66 -6.19 -1.97 -4.30
CA ILE A 66 -6.51 -3.30 -3.76
C ILE A 66 -5.80 -4.42 -4.54
N LEU A 67 -5.69 -4.29 -5.87
CA LEU A 67 -4.91 -5.20 -6.70
C LEU A 67 -3.43 -5.22 -6.31
N ALA A 68 -2.85 -4.07 -5.92
CA ALA A 68 -1.46 -4.03 -5.45
C ALA A 68 -1.29 -4.87 -4.16
N TYR A 69 -2.27 -4.85 -3.26
CA TYR A 69 -2.28 -5.75 -2.10
C TYR A 69 -2.55 -7.22 -2.47
N GLN A 70 -3.39 -7.48 -3.48
CA GLN A 70 -3.66 -8.82 -3.98
C GLN A 70 -2.38 -9.48 -4.50
N LEU A 71 -1.65 -8.80 -5.39
CA LEU A 71 -0.39 -9.30 -5.98
C LEU A 71 0.68 -9.53 -4.91
N TYR A 72 0.81 -8.59 -3.96
CA TYR A 72 1.67 -8.79 -2.80
C TYR A 72 1.26 -10.01 -1.97
N GLY A 73 -0.04 -10.18 -1.74
CA GLY A 73 -0.52 -11.31 -0.96
C GLY A 73 -0.32 -12.66 -1.66
N GLN A 74 -0.40 -12.68 -2.99
CA GLN A 74 -0.10 -13.86 -3.82
C GLN A 74 1.38 -14.21 -3.83
N SER A 75 2.27 -13.22 -3.69
CA SER A 75 3.71 -13.47 -3.63
C SER A 75 4.17 -13.97 -2.25
N LEU A 76 3.38 -13.83 -1.18
CA LEU A 76 3.74 -14.33 0.14
C LEU A 76 3.95 -15.86 0.11
N VAL A 77 5.08 -16.31 0.63
CA VAL A 77 5.40 -17.74 0.77
C VAL A 77 4.50 -18.40 1.82
N TRP A 78 4.19 -17.68 2.90
CA TRP A 78 3.37 -18.18 4.02
C TRP A 78 2.11 -17.33 4.23
N PRO A 79 1.14 -17.34 3.30
CA PRO A 79 -0.07 -16.50 3.42
C PRO A 79 -0.93 -16.83 4.65
N PHE A 80 -0.70 -17.98 5.30
CA PHE A 80 -1.38 -18.39 6.54
C PHE A 80 -0.85 -17.71 7.81
N ASP A 81 0.41 -17.23 7.80
CA ASP A 81 1.02 -16.45 8.89
C ASP A 81 2.24 -15.63 8.38
N PRO A 82 2.03 -14.67 7.47
CA PRO A 82 3.13 -14.00 6.77
C PRO A 82 3.99 -13.11 7.69
N TYR A 83 3.46 -12.79 8.87
CA TYR A 83 4.09 -11.87 9.83
C TYR A 83 4.46 -12.56 11.14
N TYR A 84 4.50 -13.90 11.16
CA TYR A 84 4.92 -14.69 12.33
C TYR A 84 4.08 -14.44 13.59
N GLU A 85 2.84 -14.00 13.41
CA GLU A 85 1.96 -13.66 14.51
C GLU A 85 1.35 -14.90 15.16
N GLU A 86 1.25 -16.03 14.44
CA GLU A 86 0.84 -17.30 15.04
C GLU A 86 1.85 -17.79 16.07
N ALA A 87 3.15 -17.55 15.85
CA ALA A 87 4.19 -17.85 16.84
C ALA A 87 4.20 -16.90 18.05
N ASN A 88 3.38 -15.84 18.05
CA ASN A 88 3.35 -14.84 19.12
C ASN A 88 2.49 -15.27 20.32
N THR A 89 2.83 -16.41 20.94
CA THR A 89 2.07 -17.01 22.07
C THR A 89 2.77 -16.93 23.41
N LYS A 90 4.08 -17.19 23.44
CA LYS A 90 4.93 -17.03 24.63
C LYS A 90 6.07 -16.06 24.34
N ARG A 91 6.67 -15.51 25.40
CA ARG A 91 7.80 -14.58 25.30
C ARG A 91 8.90 -15.21 24.43
N LYS A 92 9.37 -14.45 23.43
CA LYS A 92 10.42 -14.82 22.47
C LYS A 92 10.07 -15.88 21.42
N ASN A 93 8.91 -16.56 21.44
CA ASN A 93 8.62 -17.61 20.44
C ASN A 93 8.67 -17.09 19.00
N ARG A 94 7.97 -15.98 18.73
CA ARG A 94 8.05 -15.28 17.45
C ARG A 94 9.49 -14.92 17.06
N SER A 95 10.27 -14.37 18.00
CA SER A 95 11.68 -14.02 17.76
C SER A 95 12.57 -15.23 17.48
N LYS A 96 12.30 -16.38 18.10
CA LYS A 96 13.00 -17.64 17.81
C LYS A 96 12.69 -18.10 16.39
N LEU A 97 11.41 -18.13 16.00
CA LEU A 97 11.02 -18.51 14.64
C LEU A 97 11.67 -17.59 13.59
N MET A 98 11.58 -16.26 13.77
CA MET A 98 12.21 -15.32 12.85
C MET A 98 13.74 -15.50 12.77
N ARG A 99 14.42 -15.84 13.87
CA ARG A 99 15.85 -16.13 13.82
C ARG A 99 16.15 -17.33 12.92
N LYS A 100 15.39 -18.42 13.07
CA LYS A 100 15.57 -19.61 12.21
C LYS A 100 15.34 -19.28 10.73
N VAL A 101 14.39 -18.39 10.42
CA VAL A 101 14.17 -17.92 9.05
C VAL A 101 15.34 -17.07 8.55
N HIS A 102 15.90 -16.19 9.38
CA HIS A 102 17.11 -15.43 9.03
C HIS A 102 18.31 -16.37 8.79
N ASP A 103 18.52 -17.36 9.66
CA ASP A 103 19.61 -18.34 9.52
C ASP A 103 19.45 -19.15 8.22
N TRP A 104 18.23 -19.58 7.90
CA TRP A 104 17.90 -20.21 6.62
C TRP A 104 18.14 -19.28 5.44
N ALA A 105 17.73 -18.00 5.53
CA ALA A 105 17.85 -17.02 4.47
C ALA A 105 19.32 -16.72 4.10
N ILE A 106 20.24 -16.76 5.07
CA ILE A 106 21.68 -16.65 4.83
C ILE A 106 22.18 -17.81 3.97
N LEU A 107 21.87 -19.05 4.36
CA LEU A 107 22.29 -20.25 3.63
C LEU A 107 21.68 -20.29 2.22
N LYS A 108 20.36 -20.04 2.12
CA LYS A 108 19.65 -20.05 0.84
C LYS A 108 20.09 -18.90 -0.07
N GLY A 109 20.42 -17.75 0.52
CA GLY A 109 20.92 -16.60 -0.22
C GLY A 109 22.23 -16.87 -0.95
N ALA A 110 23.19 -17.52 -0.30
CA ALA A 110 24.44 -17.93 -0.93
C ALA A 110 24.19 -18.84 -2.14
N GLU A 111 23.33 -19.84 -1.99
CA GLU A 111 22.94 -20.76 -3.08
C GLU A 111 22.25 -20.03 -4.26
N GLN A 112 21.34 -19.08 -3.97
CA GLN A 112 20.64 -18.32 -5.01
C GLN A 112 21.57 -17.39 -5.79
N VAL A 113 22.58 -16.82 -5.12
CA VAL A 113 23.60 -15.98 -5.77
C VAL A 113 24.51 -16.82 -6.67
N GLU A 114 25.00 -17.96 -6.19
CA GLU A 114 25.86 -18.86 -6.97
C GLU A 114 25.14 -19.40 -8.21
N SER A 115 23.87 -19.78 -8.07
CA SER A 115 23.05 -20.31 -9.17
C SER A 115 22.53 -19.24 -10.14
N GLY A 116 22.65 -17.95 -9.81
CA GLY A 116 22.07 -16.87 -10.60
C GLY A 116 20.54 -16.95 -10.69
N THR A 117 19.88 -17.32 -9.59
CA THR A 117 18.43 -17.59 -9.57
C THR A 117 17.61 -16.41 -10.10
N VAL A 118 16.65 -16.73 -10.98
CA VAL A 118 15.76 -15.80 -11.68
C VAL A 118 14.48 -15.49 -10.87
N ILE A 119 13.35 -15.20 -11.53
CA ILE A 119 12.08 -14.82 -10.89
C ILE A 119 11.53 -15.83 -9.86
N SER A 120 11.88 -17.11 -9.96
CA SER A 120 11.44 -18.18 -9.06
C SER A 120 12.13 -18.21 -7.70
N GLY A 121 13.19 -17.41 -7.52
CA GLY A 121 13.91 -17.31 -6.25
C GLY A 121 13.11 -16.64 -5.14
N TYR A 122 13.48 -16.96 -3.90
CA TYR A 122 12.95 -16.29 -2.71
C TYR A 122 13.49 -14.86 -2.61
N ARG A 123 12.60 -13.95 -2.18
CA ARG A 123 12.86 -12.53 -1.93
C ARG A 123 12.46 -12.17 -0.50
N GLY A 124 12.89 -11.00 -0.01
CA GLY A 124 12.57 -10.52 1.34
C GLY A 124 13.81 -9.95 2.04
N PRO A 125 14.40 -10.66 3.03
CA PRO A 125 15.72 -10.33 3.55
C PRO A 125 16.75 -10.10 2.44
N GLY A 126 17.60 -9.07 2.57
CA GLY A 126 18.55 -8.70 1.52
C GLY A 126 19.54 -9.81 1.18
N VAL A 127 19.93 -10.59 2.19
CA VAL A 127 20.83 -11.75 2.05
C VAL A 127 20.34 -12.79 1.04
N LEU A 128 19.04 -12.97 0.86
CA LEU A 128 18.50 -13.95 -0.10
C LEU A 128 18.94 -13.67 -1.53
N ASN A 129 19.27 -12.41 -1.83
CA ASN A 129 19.62 -11.99 -3.18
C ASN A 129 21.00 -11.34 -3.23
N GLY A 130 21.87 -11.58 -2.24
CA GLY A 130 23.22 -11.04 -2.20
C GLY A 130 23.29 -9.54 -1.93
N PHE A 131 22.25 -8.97 -1.30
CA PHE A 131 22.23 -7.56 -0.89
C PHE A 131 22.55 -7.43 0.60
N GLU A 132 22.81 -6.20 1.04
CA GLU A 132 22.92 -5.90 2.47
C GLU A 132 21.65 -6.31 3.22
N ASP A 133 21.82 -6.90 4.41
CA ASP A 133 20.72 -7.42 5.21
C ASP A 133 20.53 -6.67 6.53
N ASN A 134 19.29 -6.67 7.01
CA ASN A 134 18.92 -6.13 8.30
C ASN A 134 18.20 -7.18 9.15
N PRO A 135 18.92 -7.89 10.04
CA PRO A 135 18.34 -8.98 10.83
C PRO A 135 17.34 -8.50 11.91
N ARG A 136 17.13 -7.18 12.03
CA ARG A 136 16.10 -6.61 12.91
C ARG A 136 14.72 -6.59 12.25
N HIS A 137 14.66 -6.78 10.93
CA HIS A 137 13.39 -6.86 10.21
C HIS A 137 12.69 -8.19 10.49
N ASP A 138 11.36 -8.15 10.41
CA ASP A 138 10.58 -9.37 10.22
C ASP A 138 10.99 -9.96 8.86
N PRO A 139 11.50 -11.21 8.78
CA PRO A 139 12.02 -11.77 7.54
C PRO A 139 10.88 -12.27 6.64
N ILE A 140 10.06 -11.36 6.12
CA ILE A 140 8.91 -11.74 5.28
C ILE A 140 9.44 -12.31 3.96
N LEU A 141 8.97 -13.50 3.58
CA LEU A 141 9.43 -14.21 2.39
C LEU A 141 8.44 -14.09 1.25
N TYR A 142 8.97 -13.85 0.04
CA TYR A 142 8.18 -13.74 -1.18
C TYR A 142 8.71 -14.63 -2.31
N ARG A 143 7.82 -14.96 -3.24
CA ARG A 143 8.06 -15.61 -4.53
C ARG A 143 7.25 -14.91 -5.61
N TYR A 144 7.93 -14.20 -6.51
CA TYR A 144 7.25 -13.36 -7.50
C TYR A 144 6.69 -14.14 -8.68
N ASP A 145 7.21 -15.34 -8.96
CA ASP A 145 6.69 -16.26 -9.98
C ASP A 145 5.24 -16.75 -9.71
N ARG A 146 4.74 -16.53 -8.49
CA ARG A 146 3.41 -16.94 -8.05
C ARG A 146 2.31 -15.90 -8.28
N ILE A 147 2.66 -14.68 -8.70
CA ILE A 147 1.64 -13.66 -8.92
C ILE A 147 0.69 -14.09 -10.03
N TYR A 148 -0.60 -13.87 -9.84
CA TYR A 148 -1.63 -14.33 -10.76
C TYR A 148 -2.87 -13.45 -10.64
N PRO A 149 -2.92 -12.28 -11.33
CA PRO A 149 -3.95 -11.27 -11.12
C PRO A 149 -5.39 -11.76 -11.39
N TRP A 150 -5.55 -12.78 -12.24
CA TRP A 150 -6.86 -13.35 -12.58
C TRP A 150 -7.50 -14.19 -11.45
N SER A 151 -6.74 -14.52 -10.40
CA SER A 151 -7.24 -15.21 -9.20
C SER A 151 -7.41 -14.24 -8.04
N PHE A 152 -8.34 -14.57 -7.15
CA PHE A 152 -8.45 -13.89 -5.87
C PHE A 152 -7.29 -14.26 -4.94
N ASN A 153 -7.16 -13.54 -3.83
CA ASN A 153 -6.14 -13.84 -2.83
C ASN A 153 -6.73 -13.94 -1.42
N LEU A 154 -6.27 -14.91 -0.64
CA LEU A 154 -6.62 -15.12 0.76
C LEU A 154 -5.36 -15.10 1.63
N THR A 155 -5.31 -14.22 2.63
CA THR A 155 -4.23 -14.18 3.63
C THR A 155 -4.77 -14.11 5.06
N ASN A 156 -4.03 -14.66 6.02
CA ASN A 156 -4.27 -14.48 7.46
C ASN A 156 -3.16 -13.62 8.06
N PRO A 157 -3.29 -12.27 8.03
CA PRO A 157 -2.29 -11.40 8.62
C PRO A 157 -2.24 -11.52 10.15
N LEU A 158 -3.39 -11.67 10.81
CA LEU A 158 -3.55 -11.90 12.25
C LEU A 158 -5.03 -12.09 12.60
N ASN A 159 -5.38 -13.24 13.19
CA ASN A 159 -6.70 -13.51 13.80
C ASN A 159 -7.93 -13.22 12.92
N SER A 160 -7.74 -13.06 11.61
CA SER A 160 -8.79 -12.82 10.62
C SER A 160 -8.24 -13.15 9.25
N TRP A 161 -9.12 -13.58 8.36
CA TRP A 161 -8.78 -13.76 6.96
C TRP A 161 -9.11 -12.51 6.16
N ILE A 162 -8.27 -12.19 5.19
CA ILE A 162 -8.50 -11.12 4.23
C ILE A 162 -8.58 -11.71 2.84
N GLU A 163 -9.69 -11.43 2.19
CA GLU A 163 -9.97 -11.76 0.80
C GLU A 163 -9.84 -10.51 -0.05
N TYR A 164 -8.94 -10.58 -1.02
CA TYR A 164 -8.81 -9.63 -2.10
C TYR A 164 -9.55 -10.20 -3.30
N LEU A 165 -10.59 -9.49 -3.73
CA LEU A 165 -11.61 -9.92 -4.69
C LEU A 165 -11.69 -8.90 -5.83
N VAL A 166 -10.54 -8.49 -6.37
CA VAL A 166 -10.46 -7.41 -7.36
C VAL A 166 -11.41 -7.71 -8.53
N PRO A 167 -12.22 -6.73 -8.99
CA PRO A 167 -13.19 -6.95 -10.04
C PRO A 167 -12.58 -7.43 -11.37
N LYS A 168 -13.34 -8.26 -12.10
CA LYS A 168 -12.90 -8.84 -13.38
C LYS A 168 -12.75 -7.79 -14.47
N GLU A 169 -13.45 -6.67 -14.36
CA GLU A 169 -13.32 -5.52 -15.26
C GLU A 169 -11.88 -4.98 -15.28
N ILE A 170 -11.12 -5.18 -14.19
CA ILE A 170 -9.69 -4.86 -14.11
C ILE A 170 -8.84 -6.05 -14.56
N THR A 171 -9.11 -7.25 -14.04
CA THR A 171 -8.16 -8.38 -14.14
C THR A 171 -8.35 -9.25 -15.38
N ALA A 172 -9.57 -9.36 -15.92
CA ALA A 172 -9.83 -10.22 -17.08
C ALA A 172 -9.12 -9.74 -18.36
N PRO A 173 -9.11 -8.43 -18.71
CA PRO A 173 -8.46 -7.97 -19.94
C PRO A 173 -6.93 -8.11 -19.96
N ILE A 174 -6.31 -8.45 -18.82
CA ILE A 174 -4.86 -8.63 -18.69
C ILE A 174 -4.47 -9.87 -19.49
N LYS A 175 -3.67 -9.65 -20.53
CA LYS A 175 -3.11 -10.70 -21.37
C LYS A 175 -1.82 -11.25 -20.79
N ASP A 176 -0.92 -10.33 -20.43
CA ASP A 176 0.45 -10.63 -20.05
C ASP A 176 0.82 -9.96 -18.72
N VAL A 177 1.57 -10.71 -17.92
CA VAL A 177 2.05 -10.26 -16.60
C VAL A 177 3.56 -10.38 -16.56
N TYR A 178 4.22 -9.32 -16.12
CA TYR A 178 5.65 -9.22 -15.95
C TYR A 178 6.01 -8.78 -14.53
N VAL A 179 7.24 -9.06 -14.12
CA VAL A 179 7.83 -8.54 -12.87
C VAL A 179 9.16 -7.90 -13.17
N CYS A 180 9.30 -6.63 -12.79
CA CYS A 180 10.57 -5.91 -12.74
C CYS A 180 11.18 -6.04 -11.35
N TYR A 181 12.41 -6.58 -11.27
CA TYR A 181 13.08 -6.80 -10.00
C TYR A 181 14.59 -6.63 -10.11
N ARG A 182 15.29 -6.43 -8.98
CA ARG A 182 16.74 -6.26 -8.98
C ARG A 182 17.44 -7.61 -9.19
N LYS A 183 18.39 -7.67 -10.12
CA LYS A 183 19.19 -8.86 -10.38
C LYS A 183 19.94 -9.28 -9.11
N VAL A 184 19.94 -10.59 -8.86
CA VAL A 184 20.60 -11.19 -7.69
C VAL A 184 22.10 -10.88 -7.72
N GLY A 185 22.64 -10.40 -6.59
CA GLY A 185 24.04 -10.06 -6.41
C GLY A 185 24.52 -8.83 -7.18
N GLN A 186 23.63 -8.12 -7.88
CA GLN A 186 23.98 -6.97 -8.71
C GLN A 186 23.61 -5.64 -8.05
N PRO A 187 24.15 -4.49 -8.49
CA PRO A 187 23.78 -3.16 -8.01
C PRO A 187 22.28 -2.81 -8.21
N VAL A 188 21.81 -1.72 -7.58
CA VAL A 188 20.37 -1.37 -7.53
C VAL A 188 19.75 -1.02 -8.88
N ASP A 189 20.56 -0.51 -9.80
CA ASP A 189 20.19 -0.15 -11.17
C ASP A 189 20.17 -1.35 -12.14
N SER A 190 20.68 -2.51 -11.70
CA SER A 190 20.72 -3.73 -12.50
C SER A 190 19.38 -4.46 -12.42
N VAL A 191 18.44 -4.07 -13.29
CA VAL A 191 17.07 -4.59 -13.32
C VAL A 191 16.93 -5.78 -14.28
N ALA A 192 16.12 -6.76 -13.89
CA ALA A 192 15.58 -7.81 -14.77
C ALA A 192 14.06 -7.61 -14.93
N ILE A 193 13.55 -7.98 -16.09
CA ILE A 193 12.10 -8.08 -16.34
C ILE A 193 11.80 -9.47 -16.86
N GLU A 194 10.89 -10.17 -16.20
CA GLU A 194 10.49 -11.53 -16.60
C GLU A 194 8.97 -11.66 -16.69
N LYS A 195 8.53 -12.45 -17.67
CA LYS A 195 7.12 -12.77 -17.88
C LYS A 195 6.71 -13.92 -16.97
N ILE A 196 5.54 -13.80 -16.34
CA ILE A 196 4.89 -14.91 -15.64
C ILE A 196 4.28 -15.86 -16.66
N ILE A 197 4.66 -17.13 -16.60
CA ILE A 197 4.22 -18.18 -17.54
C ILE A 197 3.25 -19.20 -16.92
N THR A 198 2.79 -18.91 -15.70
CA THR A 198 1.93 -19.79 -14.90
C THR A 198 0.59 -20.07 -15.59
N LYS A 199 0.28 -21.34 -15.85
CA LYS A 199 -0.96 -21.81 -16.49
C LYS A 199 -1.97 -22.35 -15.46
N PRO A 200 -3.29 -22.30 -15.76
CA PRO A 200 -3.90 -21.75 -16.97
C PRO A 200 -3.86 -20.22 -16.96
N ILE A 201 -3.82 -19.56 -18.11
CA ILE A 201 -4.12 -18.12 -18.20
C ILE A 201 -5.50 -18.06 -18.87
N PRO A 202 -6.54 -17.52 -18.21
CA PRO A 202 -7.83 -17.31 -18.86
C PRO A 202 -7.62 -16.22 -19.91
N GLN A 203 -7.49 -16.60 -21.18
CA GLN A 203 -7.29 -15.66 -22.29
C GLN A 203 -8.50 -15.70 -23.21
N ASP A 204 -9.10 -14.52 -23.43
CA ASP A 204 -9.92 -14.20 -24.57
C ASP A 204 -9.03 -13.70 -25.72
N ILE A 205 -9.48 -13.87 -26.96
CA ILE A 205 -8.77 -13.36 -28.15
C ILE A 205 -8.62 -11.83 -28.13
N ASN A 206 -9.50 -11.15 -27.39
CA ASN A 206 -9.53 -9.69 -27.27
C ASN A 206 -8.74 -9.15 -26.07
N ASP A 207 -8.20 -10.00 -25.21
CA ASP A 207 -7.39 -9.56 -24.07
C ASP A 207 -6.06 -8.97 -24.55
N ARG A 208 -5.72 -7.80 -24.01
CA ARG A 208 -4.59 -7.00 -24.50
C ARG A 208 -3.84 -6.23 -23.41
N ASP A 209 -4.40 -6.07 -22.22
CA ASP A 209 -3.79 -5.29 -21.15
C ASP A 209 -2.50 -5.97 -20.67
N ILE A 210 -1.54 -5.17 -20.23
CA ILE A 210 -0.25 -5.65 -19.73
C ILE A 210 -0.05 -5.14 -18.31
N LEU A 211 0.22 -6.06 -17.39
CA LEU A 211 0.55 -5.73 -16.01
C LEU A 211 2.03 -5.98 -15.75
N ILE A 212 2.73 -4.98 -15.23
CA ILE A 212 4.14 -5.08 -14.84
C ILE A 212 4.25 -4.75 -13.35
N ALA A 213 4.40 -5.77 -12.52
CA ALA A 213 4.64 -5.58 -11.09
C ALA A 213 6.10 -5.16 -10.86
N PHE A 214 6.38 -4.36 -9.83
CA PHE A 214 7.73 -3.87 -9.56
C PHE A 214 8.13 -4.10 -8.10
N GLU A 215 9.38 -4.53 -7.92
CA GLU A 215 10.05 -4.63 -6.62
C GLU A 215 10.58 -3.28 -6.15
N GLY A 216 10.68 -3.11 -4.84
CA GLY A 216 11.50 -2.08 -4.21
C GLY A 216 11.90 -2.47 -2.80
N GLY A 217 12.73 -1.64 -2.19
CA GLY A 217 13.17 -1.76 -0.81
C GLY A 217 12.22 -1.07 0.17
N THR A 218 11.96 -1.73 1.31
CA THR A 218 11.23 -1.15 2.45
C THR A 218 11.98 -1.46 3.76
N GLY A 219 11.72 -0.68 4.80
CA GLY A 219 12.39 -0.81 6.10
C GLY A 219 13.69 -0.03 6.23
N ASP A 220 14.05 0.76 5.23
CA ASP A 220 15.18 1.69 5.30
C ASP A 220 14.66 3.12 5.55
N LYS A 221 15.18 3.73 6.62
CA LYS A 221 14.92 5.13 6.98
C LYS A 221 16.02 6.06 6.46
N GLY A 222 16.87 5.66 5.52
CA GLY A 222 18.03 6.44 5.08
C GLY A 222 19.13 6.54 6.15
N ILE A 223 19.16 5.62 7.11
CA ILE A 223 20.15 5.61 8.20
C ILE A 223 21.18 4.52 7.91
N LYS A 224 22.47 4.89 7.92
CA LYS A 224 23.58 3.96 7.68
C LYS A 224 23.44 2.68 8.51
N GLY A 225 23.53 1.53 7.85
CA GLY A 225 23.42 0.21 8.47
C GLY A 225 21.99 -0.25 8.77
N GLN A 226 20.98 0.37 8.15
CA GLN A 226 19.58 -0.07 8.21
C GLN A 226 19.03 -0.39 6.82
N SER A 227 19.71 -1.30 6.12
CA SER A 227 19.41 -1.65 4.75
C SER A 227 18.00 -2.22 4.59
N ALA A 228 17.41 -1.98 3.42
CA ALA A 228 16.05 -2.36 3.11
C ALA A 228 15.87 -3.88 2.94
N SER A 229 14.67 -4.38 3.25
CA SER A 229 14.17 -5.67 2.76
C SER A 229 13.43 -5.46 1.43
N GLN A 230 13.57 -6.41 0.51
CA GLN A 230 12.91 -6.38 -0.79
C GLN A 230 11.43 -6.80 -0.68
N SER A 231 10.56 -6.15 -1.42
CA SER A 231 9.13 -6.47 -1.50
C SER A 231 8.57 -6.04 -2.85
N LEU A 232 7.47 -6.68 -3.27
CA LEU A 232 6.63 -6.14 -4.33
C LEU A 232 5.99 -4.83 -3.83
N MET A 233 6.26 -3.71 -4.51
CA MET A 233 5.85 -2.37 -4.07
C MET A 233 4.69 -1.79 -4.88
N GLY A 234 4.33 -2.42 -5.99
CA GLY A 234 3.22 -1.98 -6.82
C GLY A 234 3.24 -2.60 -8.20
N PHE A 235 2.50 -1.97 -9.12
CA PHE A 235 2.49 -2.36 -10.52
C PHE A 235 2.20 -1.17 -11.44
N VAL A 236 2.54 -1.35 -12.71
CA VAL A 236 2.09 -0.56 -13.85
C VAL A 236 1.09 -1.40 -14.64
N LEU A 237 -0.08 -0.85 -14.95
CA LEU A 237 -1.07 -1.45 -15.83
C LEU A 237 -1.18 -0.60 -17.09
N MET A 238 -0.81 -1.17 -18.23
CA MET A 238 -1.12 -0.63 -19.55
C MET A 238 -2.50 -1.16 -19.95
N ARG A 239 -3.46 -0.24 -20.08
CA ARG A 239 -4.85 -0.59 -20.37
C ARG A 239 -5.28 -0.07 -21.73
N TYR A 240 -5.62 -0.96 -22.65
CA TYR A 240 -6.12 -0.57 -23.96
C TYR A 240 -7.58 -0.11 -23.88
N TYR A 241 -7.92 0.87 -24.70
CA TYR A 241 -9.32 1.20 -24.90
C TYR A 241 -9.99 0.09 -25.72
N PRO A 242 -11.25 -0.25 -25.43
CA PRO A 242 -11.97 -1.25 -26.20
C PRO A 242 -11.89 -0.96 -27.71
N ASN A 243 -11.49 -1.96 -28.49
CA ASN A 243 -11.39 -1.89 -29.96
C ASN A 243 -10.48 -0.75 -30.50
N SER A 244 -9.46 -0.33 -29.74
CA SER A 244 -8.56 0.75 -30.12
C SER A 244 -7.08 0.39 -29.93
N SER A 245 -6.18 1.13 -30.59
CA SER A 245 -4.74 1.09 -30.32
C SER A 245 -4.33 2.03 -29.19
N LYS A 246 -5.22 2.95 -28.79
CA LYS A 246 -5.02 3.88 -27.66
C LYS A 246 -5.03 3.13 -26.34
N TYR A 247 -4.29 3.68 -25.37
CA TYR A 247 -4.16 3.07 -24.05
C TYR A 247 -3.88 4.12 -22.96
N ASP A 248 -4.27 3.79 -21.73
CA ASP A 248 -3.87 4.50 -20.52
C ASP A 248 -2.78 3.72 -19.77
N VAL A 249 -2.00 4.43 -18.96
CA VAL A 249 -1.06 3.85 -18.00
C VAL A 249 -1.52 4.15 -16.59
N HIS A 250 -1.71 3.11 -15.77
CA HIS A 250 -2.01 3.24 -14.35
C HIS A 250 -0.84 2.72 -13.51
N ILE A 251 -0.29 3.56 -12.65
CA ILE A 251 0.78 3.23 -11.70
C ILE A 251 0.14 3.14 -10.31
N ALA A 252 0.15 1.96 -9.72
CA ALA A 252 -0.46 1.71 -8.42
C ALA A 252 0.58 1.22 -7.42
N PHE A 253 0.71 1.94 -6.30
CA PHE A 253 1.59 1.57 -5.20
C PHE A 253 0.82 0.82 -4.11
N ARG A 254 1.45 -0.22 -3.57
CA ARG A 254 0.97 -1.02 -2.45
C ARG A 254 1.14 -0.24 -1.15
N GLY A 255 0.11 -0.27 -0.29
CA GLY A 255 0.25 0.25 1.07
C GLY A 255 0.79 -0.78 2.07
N SER A 256 0.98 -0.36 3.32
CA SER A 256 1.55 -1.21 4.36
C SER A 256 0.62 -2.36 4.72
N ARG A 257 1.19 -3.54 4.98
CA ARG A 257 0.49 -4.65 5.62
C ARG A 257 1.31 -5.21 6.77
N SER A 258 0.63 -5.44 7.88
CA SER A 258 1.21 -6.15 9.03
C SER A 258 0.13 -6.96 9.73
N GLY A 259 0.56 -7.85 10.64
CA GLY A 259 -0.37 -8.58 11.49
C GLY A 259 -0.89 -7.69 12.61
N SER A 260 0.00 -7.24 13.50
CA SER A 260 -0.35 -6.33 14.59
C SER A 260 0.16 -4.90 14.35
N GLY A 261 -0.69 -4.03 13.80
CA GLY A 261 -0.36 -2.62 13.52
C GLY A 261 0.23 -1.86 14.71
N GLY A 262 -0.39 -1.95 15.90
CA GLY A 262 0.14 -1.30 17.11
C GLY A 262 1.50 -1.83 17.58
N ARG A 263 1.81 -3.12 17.33
CA ARG A 263 3.12 -3.71 17.62
C ARG A 263 4.15 -3.18 16.62
N ALA A 264 3.81 -3.22 15.33
CA ALA A 264 4.68 -2.78 14.26
C ALA A 264 5.03 -1.30 14.43
N ALA A 265 4.04 -0.44 14.65
CA ALA A 265 4.25 0.98 14.94
C ALA A 265 5.21 1.20 16.12
N ARG A 266 4.97 0.53 17.25
CA ARG A 266 5.84 0.66 18.44
C ARG A 266 7.28 0.20 18.19
N GLN A 267 7.48 -0.81 17.35
CA GLN A 267 8.81 -1.35 17.06
C GLN A 267 9.57 -0.50 16.02
N ALA A 268 8.86 0.11 15.10
CA ALA A 268 9.39 0.99 14.06
C ALA A 268 9.67 2.44 14.55
N PHE A 269 9.09 2.85 15.67
CA PHE A 269 9.13 4.24 16.14
C PHE A 269 10.54 4.81 16.40
N ARG A 270 11.52 3.99 16.79
CA ARG A 270 12.89 4.46 17.07
C ARG A 270 13.74 4.41 15.81
N ASP A 271 14.35 5.52 15.44
CA ASP A 271 15.18 5.62 14.24
C ASP A 271 16.41 4.71 14.25
N ASN A 272 17.34 4.86 15.18
CA ASN A 272 18.59 4.07 15.22
C ASN A 272 18.43 2.59 15.67
N LYS A 273 17.21 2.19 16.06
CA LYS A 273 16.89 0.87 16.62
C LYS A 273 15.59 0.32 16.04
N ALA A 274 15.20 0.80 14.86
CA ALA A 274 14.00 0.36 14.17
C ALA A 274 14.09 -1.15 13.95
N LYS A 275 12.96 -1.83 14.15
CA LYS A 275 12.86 -3.28 14.00
C LYS A 275 11.42 -3.68 13.72
N GLY A 276 11.22 -4.92 13.33
CA GLY A 276 9.90 -5.47 13.04
C GLY A 276 9.54 -5.30 11.57
N ASN A 277 8.27 -5.05 11.28
CA ASN A 277 7.76 -5.06 9.91
C ASN A 277 8.39 -3.90 9.08
N PRO A 278 9.04 -4.20 7.93
CA PRO A 278 9.69 -3.20 7.09
C PRO A 278 8.80 -2.05 6.63
N ASP A 279 7.56 -2.33 6.21
CA ASP A 279 6.62 -1.28 5.74
C ASP A 279 6.39 -0.21 6.81
N TRP A 280 6.20 -0.63 8.07
CA TRP A 280 5.99 0.29 9.19
C TRP A 280 7.23 1.09 9.56
N ILE A 281 8.42 0.54 9.33
CA ILE A 281 9.69 1.26 9.52
C ILE A 281 9.79 2.39 8.47
N THR A 282 9.43 2.11 7.21
CA THR A 282 9.30 3.13 6.17
C THR A 282 8.27 4.20 6.55
N ASP A 283 7.07 3.81 6.97
CA ASP A 283 6.00 4.73 7.37
C ASP A 283 6.42 5.70 8.48
N LEU A 284 7.24 5.22 9.44
CA LEU A 284 7.69 6.01 10.57
C LEU A 284 9.04 6.70 10.35
N GLY A 285 9.55 6.75 9.12
CA GLY A 285 10.65 7.64 8.72
C GLY A 285 10.15 9.05 8.44
N TYR A 286 9.48 9.67 9.41
CA TYR A 286 8.69 10.91 9.24
C TYR A 286 9.53 12.20 9.17
N ASP A 287 10.83 12.13 9.49
CA ASP A 287 11.73 13.28 9.35
C ASP A 287 11.67 13.80 7.91
N LEU A 288 11.46 15.10 7.75
CA LEU A 288 11.44 15.74 6.45
C LEU A 288 12.87 16.11 6.06
N ILE A 289 13.28 15.69 4.87
CA ILE A 289 14.61 15.94 4.30
C ILE A 289 14.50 16.57 2.91
N GLY A 290 15.47 17.42 2.57
CA GLY A 290 15.51 18.19 1.33
C GLY A 290 16.57 17.69 0.35
N SER A 291 16.74 18.42 -0.75
CA SER A 291 17.76 18.13 -1.78
C SER A 291 19.18 18.01 -1.21
N GLU A 292 19.51 18.85 -0.23
CA GLU A 292 20.77 18.93 0.49
C GLU A 292 21.09 17.65 1.30
N ASP A 293 20.06 16.86 1.62
CA ASP A 293 20.18 15.58 2.32
C ASP A 293 20.33 14.39 1.34
N GLY A 294 20.52 14.66 0.05
CA GLY A 294 20.74 13.63 -0.97
C GLY A 294 19.48 13.03 -1.59
N VAL A 295 18.32 13.67 -1.42
CA VAL A 295 17.06 13.26 -2.07
C VAL A 295 16.64 14.18 -3.24
N GLY A 296 17.61 14.85 -3.89
CA GLY A 296 17.39 15.68 -5.09
C GLY A 296 16.61 14.98 -6.20
N ALA A 297 16.84 13.68 -6.37
CA ALA A 297 16.11 12.84 -7.34
C ALA A 297 14.60 12.76 -7.08
N ILE A 298 14.16 13.06 -5.85
CA ILE A 298 12.75 13.09 -5.44
C ILE A 298 12.23 14.52 -5.41
N THR A 299 13.01 15.46 -4.88
CA THR A 299 12.62 16.87 -4.84
C THR A 299 13.84 17.79 -4.75
N THR A 300 13.77 18.88 -5.50
CA THR A 300 14.65 20.06 -5.39
C THR A 300 13.94 21.24 -4.71
N SER A 301 12.69 21.06 -4.29
CA SER A 301 11.82 22.11 -3.72
C SER A 301 11.12 21.61 -2.47
N GLY A 302 11.36 22.26 -1.34
CA GLY A 302 10.85 21.83 -0.04
C GLY A 302 11.46 20.50 0.42
N SER A 303 10.78 19.82 1.35
CA SER A 303 11.31 18.60 1.98
C SER A 303 10.24 17.50 2.09
N VAL A 304 10.67 16.25 2.11
CA VAL A 304 9.80 15.05 2.08
C VAL A 304 10.21 14.03 3.13
N SER A 305 9.29 13.14 3.50
CA SER A 305 9.54 12.05 4.45
C SER A 305 10.73 11.20 4.00
N ARG A 306 11.75 11.14 4.85
CA ARG A 306 12.99 10.39 4.63
C ARG A 306 12.72 8.95 4.28
N GLY A 307 11.90 8.25 5.07
CA GLY A 307 11.58 6.84 4.84
C GLY A 307 10.93 6.61 3.47
N MET A 308 9.97 7.45 3.09
CA MET A 308 9.28 7.31 1.80
C MET A 308 10.14 7.72 0.61
N ALA A 309 10.98 8.74 0.75
CA ALA A 309 11.95 9.14 -0.27
C ALA A 309 12.96 8.01 -0.51
N THR A 310 13.57 7.45 0.54
CA THR A 310 14.49 6.31 0.44
C THR A 310 13.81 5.09 -0.21
N CYS A 311 12.57 4.79 0.19
CA CYS A 311 11.79 3.72 -0.44
C CYS A 311 11.56 3.99 -1.94
N MET A 312 11.14 5.20 -2.33
CA MET A 312 10.95 5.55 -3.74
C MET A 312 12.25 5.45 -4.55
N LEU A 313 13.39 5.92 -4.02
CA LEU A 313 14.68 5.79 -4.70
C LEU A 313 15.02 4.33 -5.03
N SER A 314 14.64 3.40 -4.16
CA SER A 314 14.84 1.97 -4.40
C SER A 314 13.82 1.36 -5.38
N ILE A 315 12.64 1.96 -5.53
CA ILE A 315 11.58 1.54 -6.47
C ILE A 315 11.86 2.07 -7.88
N SER A 316 12.37 3.30 -8.00
CA SER A 316 12.44 4.00 -9.29
C SER A 316 13.15 3.19 -10.39
N PRO A 317 14.30 2.52 -10.18
CA PRO A 317 14.94 1.75 -11.24
C PRO A 317 14.03 0.68 -11.87
N THR A 318 13.34 -0.13 -11.05
CA THR A 318 12.47 -1.21 -11.51
C THR A 318 11.18 -0.67 -12.15
N LEU A 319 10.61 0.39 -11.58
CA LEU A 319 9.42 1.06 -12.12
C LEU A 319 9.70 1.68 -13.49
N PHE A 320 10.77 2.48 -13.63
CA PHE A 320 11.10 3.14 -14.89
C PHE A 320 11.57 2.17 -15.98
N GLU A 321 12.16 1.03 -15.61
CA GLU A 321 12.39 -0.07 -16.55
C GLU A 321 11.07 -0.67 -17.05
N GLY A 322 10.09 -0.88 -16.17
CA GLY A 322 8.74 -1.32 -16.56
C GLY A 322 8.05 -0.34 -17.52
N LEU A 323 8.16 0.97 -17.26
CA LEU A 323 7.63 1.99 -18.16
C LEU A 323 8.32 1.97 -19.53
N ARG A 324 9.65 1.79 -19.57
CA ARG A 324 10.40 1.62 -20.83
C ARG A 324 9.94 0.40 -21.61
N MET A 325 9.61 -0.70 -20.93
CA MET A 325 9.03 -1.87 -21.57
C MET A 325 7.64 -1.56 -22.17
N ILE A 326 6.77 -0.84 -21.46
CA ILE A 326 5.49 -0.38 -22.03
C ILE A 326 5.70 0.46 -23.29
N ALA A 327 6.62 1.42 -23.24
CA ALA A 327 6.95 2.25 -24.41
C ALA A 327 7.47 1.41 -25.58
N LYS A 328 8.21 0.32 -25.32
CA LYS A 328 8.67 -0.61 -26.36
C LYS A 328 7.50 -1.40 -26.96
N ILE A 329 6.62 -1.93 -26.12
CA ILE A 329 5.47 -2.76 -26.56
C ILE A 329 4.46 -1.93 -27.36
N SER A 330 4.28 -0.66 -27.01
CA SER A 330 3.39 0.27 -27.73
C SER A 330 3.94 0.76 -29.08
N GLY A 331 5.08 0.24 -29.54
CA GLY A 331 5.78 0.74 -30.72
C GLY A 331 6.27 2.18 -30.55
N GLY A 332 6.49 2.61 -29.31
CA GLY A 332 6.81 3.98 -28.95
C GLY A 332 5.60 4.91 -28.86
N THR A 333 4.36 4.47 -29.09
CA THR A 333 3.19 5.38 -28.94
C THR A 333 3.06 5.81 -27.47
N SER A 334 2.80 7.09 -27.20
CA SER A 334 2.56 7.59 -25.82
C SER A 334 1.18 7.14 -25.32
N PRO A 335 0.98 6.97 -23.99
CA PRO A 335 -0.36 6.77 -23.44
C PRO A 335 -1.21 8.04 -23.61
N GLU A 336 -2.53 7.88 -23.65
CA GLU A 336 -3.46 9.00 -23.63
C GLU A 336 -3.50 9.67 -22.25
N ARG A 337 -3.43 8.88 -21.17
CA ARG A 337 -3.42 9.36 -19.78
C ARG A 337 -2.47 8.56 -18.89
N ILE A 338 -1.94 9.23 -17.87
CA ILE A 338 -1.15 8.61 -16.80
C ILE A 338 -1.86 8.83 -15.48
N PHE A 339 -2.24 7.73 -14.82
CA PHE A 339 -2.81 7.73 -13.49
C PHE A 339 -1.80 7.19 -12.48
N VAL A 340 -1.72 7.84 -11.32
CA VAL A 340 -0.89 7.42 -10.20
C VAL A 340 -1.77 7.29 -8.97
N THR A 341 -1.73 6.13 -8.32
CA THR A 341 -2.61 5.84 -7.19
C THR A 341 -1.96 4.99 -6.11
N GLY A 342 -2.59 4.98 -4.94
CA GLY A 342 -2.22 4.14 -3.84
C GLY A 342 -3.04 4.44 -2.60
N HIS A 343 -3.02 3.47 -1.68
CA HIS A 343 -3.65 3.58 -0.37
C HIS A 343 -2.61 3.54 0.75
N SER A 344 -2.82 4.26 1.86
CA SER A 344 -1.90 4.26 3.02
C SER A 344 -0.47 4.62 2.59
N LEU A 345 0.55 3.85 2.98
CA LEU A 345 1.93 3.98 2.47
C LEU A 345 1.98 4.13 0.95
N GLY A 346 1.19 3.37 0.19
CA GLY A 346 1.15 3.44 -1.27
C GLY A 346 0.62 4.79 -1.75
N GLY A 347 -0.33 5.39 -1.02
CA GLY A 347 -0.78 6.75 -1.30
C GLY A 347 0.27 7.81 -0.96
N GLY A 348 1.13 7.54 0.02
CA GLY A 348 2.33 8.34 0.28
C GLY A 348 3.35 8.21 -0.85
N LEU A 349 3.69 6.98 -1.25
CA LEU A 349 4.60 6.70 -2.36
C LEU A 349 4.11 7.28 -3.69
N ALA A 350 2.79 7.25 -3.95
CA ALA A 350 2.20 7.91 -5.12
C ALA A 350 2.49 9.43 -5.15
N GLN A 351 2.45 10.11 -4.00
CA GLN A 351 2.81 11.53 -3.89
C GLN A 351 4.31 11.75 -4.10
N ILE A 352 5.15 10.87 -3.52
CA ILE A 352 6.61 10.93 -3.69
C ILE A 352 7.03 10.62 -5.13
N PHE A 353 6.35 9.73 -5.83
CA PHE A 353 6.56 9.49 -7.26
C PHE A 353 6.21 10.72 -8.09
N ALA A 354 5.05 11.34 -7.84
CA ALA A 354 4.68 12.59 -8.51
C ALA A 354 5.73 13.68 -8.24
N SER A 355 6.25 13.77 -7.01
CA SER A 355 7.38 14.66 -6.70
C SER A 355 8.63 14.33 -7.51
N ALA A 356 9.04 13.07 -7.61
CA ALA A 356 10.22 12.68 -8.38
C ALA A 356 10.10 13.07 -9.87
N VAL A 357 8.90 12.98 -10.43
CA VAL A 357 8.61 13.36 -11.83
C VAL A 357 8.53 14.88 -12.04
N PHE A 358 8.01 15.63 -11.08
CA PHE A 358 7.75 17.07 -11.28
C PHE A 358 8.76 18.01 -10.62
N LEU A 359 9.37 17.57 -9.53
CA LEU A 359 10.22 18.39 -8.66
C LEU A 359 11.63 17.81 -8.51
N GLY A 360 11.87 16.56 -8.93
CA GLY A 360 13.17 15.89 -8.83
C GLY A 360 14.13 16.19 -9.98
N ASP A 361 15.42 15.96 -9.78
CA ASP A 361 16.49 16.22 -10.76
C ASP A 361 16.99 14.98 -11.54
N GLN A 362 16.35 13.82 -11.36
CA GLN A 362 16.72 12.57 -12.04
C GLN A 362 15.58 11.91 -12.81
N TYR A 363 14.34 12.05 -12.33
CA TYR A 363 13.18 11.39 -12.90
C TYR A 363 12.19 12.36 -13.55
N ALA A 364 12.58 13.64 -13.71
CA ALA A 364 11.80 14.58 -14.51
C ALA A 364 11.91 14.27 -16.02
N PRO A 365 10.90 14.63 -16.84
CA PRO A 365 10.84 14.27 -18.26
C PRO A 365 12.10 14.59 -19.07
N GLU A 366 12.78 15.69 -18.76
CA GLU A 366 14.05 16.10 -19.37
C GLU A 366 15.17 15.06 -19.20
N TYR A 367 15.20 14.38 -18.05
CA TYR A 367 16.18 13.33 -17.71
C TYR A 367 15.74 11.92 -18.13
N MET A 368 14.46 11.74 -18.47
CA MET A 368 13.95 10.45 -18.95
C MET A 368 14.48 10.08 -20.34
N SER A 369 14.48 8.77 -20.64
CA SER A 369 14.76 8.26 -21.99
C SER A 369 13.85 8.89 -23.04
N ALA A 370 14.32 9.00 -24.29
CA ALA A 370 13.55 9.59 -25.39
C ALA A 370 12.14 8.97 -25.55
N SER A 371 12.01 7.68 -25.27
CA SER A 371 10.73 6.96 -25.35
C SER A 371 9.70 7.42 -24.31
N LEU A 372 10.14 7.78 -23.11
CA LEU A 372 9.30 8.22 -22.00
C LEU A 372 9.14 9.73 -21.93
N ARG A 373 10.14 10.51 -22.36
CA ARG A 373 10.11 11.98 -22.33
C ARG A 373 8.87 12.58 -23.01
N LYS A 374 8.37 11.91 -24.06
CA LYS A 374 7.21 12.34 -24.86
C LYS A 374 5.85 11.93 -24.30
N TRP A 375 5.80 11.26 -23.16
CA TRP A 375 4.54 10.92 -22.52
C TRP A 375 3.91 12.17 -21.87
N PRO A 376 2.58 12.20 -21.65
CA PRO A 376 1.86 13.36 -21.10
C PRO A 376 2.04 13.46 -19.58
N TRP A 377 3.29 13.63 -19.13
CA TRP A 377 3.62 13.70 -17.71
C TRP A 377 2.97 14.90 -17.03
N LYS A 378 2.86 16.04 -17.72
CA LYS A 378 2.29 17.28 -17.17
C LYS A 378 0.79 17.18 -16.91
N GLU A 379 0.12 16.20 -17.53
CA GLU A 379 -1.32 15.95 -17.42
C GLU A 379 -1.63 14.79 -16.46
N MET A 380 -0.64 14.33 -15.67
CA MET A 380 -0.78 13.24 -14.71
C MET A 380 -1.98 13.43 -13.76
N LYS A 381 -2.63 12.30 -13.45
CA LYS A 381 -3.73 12.20 -12.50
C LYS A 381 -3.25 11.51 -11.23
N LEU A 382 -3.18 12.24 -10.12
CA LEU A 382 -2.85 11.67 -8.81
C LEU A 382 -4.13 11.44 -8.00
N ILE A 383 -4.42 10.19 -7.65
CA ILE A 383 -5.59 9.82 -6.83
C ILE A 383 -5.11 8.98 -5.65
N THR A 384 -5.20 9.50 -4.43
CA THR A 384 -4.71 8.80 -3.24
C THR A 384 -5.83 8.49 -2.25
N PHE A 385 -5.68 7.40 -1.49
CA PHE A 385 -6.69 6.95 -0.53
C PHE A 385 -6.09 6.80 0.87
N GLY A 386 -6.63 7.50 1.86
CA GLY A 386 -6.12 7.43 3.24
C GLY A 386 -4.63 7.76 3.37
N ALA A 387 -4.07 8.55 2.43
CA ALA A 387 -2.63 8.73 2.35
C ALA A 387 -2.09 9.60 3.49
N PRO A 388 -0.91 9.27 4.05
CA PRO A 388 -0.26 10.09 5.06
C PRO A 388 0.21 11.43 4.48
N ARG A 389 0.64 12.32 5.38
CA ARG A 389 1.21 13.63 5.05
C ARG A 389 2.72 13.53 4.96
N VAL A 390 3.28 13.69 3.77
CA VAL A 390 4.64 13.18 3.47
C VAL A 390 5.64 14.25 3.05
N GLY A 391 5.32 15.55 3.12
CA GLY A 391 6.28 16.61 2.82
C GLY A 391 5.91 17.96 3.42
N SER A 392 6.79 18.95 3.29
CA SER A 392 6.60 20.29 3.84
C SER A 392 5.42 21.04 3.19
N ASP A 393 5.00 22.16 3.78
CA ASP A 393 3.86 22.95 3.29
C ASP A 393 4.11 23.53 1.90
N ASP A 394 5.31 24.06 1.66
CA ASP A 394 5.75 24.58 0.36
C ASP A 394 5.83 23.47 -0.71
N TRP A 395 6.39 22.31 -0.37
CA TRP A 395 6.40 21.14 -1.26
C TRP A 395 4.98 20.71 -1.64
N ALA A 396 4.12 20.53 -0.64
CA ALA A 396 2.75 20.04 -0.85
C ALA A 396 1.90 21.05 -1.63
N LYS A 397 2.06 22.34 -1.34
CA LYS A 397 1.38 23.43 -2.04
C LYS A 397 1.82 23.50 -3.50
N LYS A 398 3.13 23.44 -3.76
CA LYS A 398 3.70 23.47 -5.11
C LYS A 398 3.16 22.31 -5.95
N LEU A 399 3.25 21.08 -5.44
CA LEU A 399 2.73 19.90 -6.12
C LEU A 399 1.21 20.00 -6.37
N THR A 400 0.45 20.46 -5.38
CA THR A 400 -1.03 20.54 -5.47
C THR A 400 -1.51 21.61 -6.43
N VAL A 401 -0.95 22.81 -6.37
CA VAL A 401 -1.43 23.98 -7.12
C VAL A 401 -0.81 24.04 -8.50
N GLU A 402 0.52 23.95 -8.59
CA GLU A 402 1.24 24.18 -9.86
C GLU A 402 1.15 22.97 -10.79
N TYR A 403 1.33 21.75 -10.26
CA TYR A 403 1.43 20.55 -11.09
C TYR A 403 0.14 19.73 -11.17
N LEU A 404 -0.71 19.79 -10.14
CA LEU A 404 -1.96 19.03 -10.09
C LEU A 404 -3.21 19.90 -10.28
N SER A 405 -3.02 21.21 -10.53
CA SER A 405 -4.07 22.22 -10.73
C SER A 405 -5.26 22.05 -9.79
N SER A 406 -4.98 21.86 -8.50
CA SER A 406 -5.97 21.55 -7.48
C SER A 406 -5.93 22.55 -6.33
N GLU A 407 -7.06 22.70 -5.62
CA GLU A 407 -7.10 23.59 -4.46
C GLU A 407 -6.32 22.96 -3.29
N PHE A 408 -5.32 23.70 -2.80
CA PHE A 408 -4.53 23.31 -1.65
C PHE A 408 -5.24 23.69 -0.35
N PHE A 409 -5.32 22.72 0.56
CA PHE A 409 -5.82 22.93 1.92
C PHE A 409 -4.71 22.68 2.94
N SER A 410 -4.48 23.69 3.78
CA SER A 410 -3.63 23.60 4.97
C SER A 410 -4.27 24.46 6.07
N SER A 411 -4.36 23.93 7.29
CA SER A 411 -4.79 24.70 8.45
C SER A 411 -3.83 24.47 9.60
N ARG A 412 -3.91 25.33 10.63
CA ARG A 412 -3.33 25.10 11.95
C ARG A 412 -4.41 25.01 13.04
N ILE A 413 -5.66 25.32 12.69
CA ILE A 413 -6.76 25.54 13.65
C ILE A 413 -7.89 24.55 13.39
N ASN A 414 -8.36 24.46 12.15
CA ASN A 414 -9.42 23.53 11.76
C ASN A 414 -8.83 22.37 10.97
N PRO A 415 -8.81 21.13 11.52
CA PRO A 415 -8.24 19.98 10.82
C PRO A 415 -9.07 19.55 9.60
N TYR A 416 -10.25 20.16 9.37
CA TYR A 416 -11.15 19.83 8.27
C TYR A 416 -11.11 20.85 7.14
N ASP A 417 -11.02 20.32 5.92
CA ASP A 417 -11.21 21.07 4.69
C ASP A 417 -12.70 21.35 4.49
N LYS A 418 -13.11 22.58 4.81
CA LYS A 418 -14.52 23.02 4.65
C LYS A 418 -14.96 23.08 3.19
N LYS A 419 -14.02 23.08 2.24
CA LYS A 419 -14.29 23.08 0.81
C LYS A 419 -14.06 21.70 0.19
N ALA A 420 -13.89 20.65 1.00
CA ALA A 420 -13.73 19.30 0.50
C ALA A 420 -14.91 18.91 -0.40
N LEU A 421 -14.61 18.19 -1.47
CA LEU A 421 -15.63 17.62 -2.33
C LEU A 421 -16.23 16.39 -1.65
N VAL A 422 -17.37 15.97 -2.17
CA VAL A 422 -18.00 14.69 -1.87
C VAL A 422 -17.90 13.77 -3.08
N PRO A 423 -18.00 12.43 -2.94
CA PRO A 423 -17.91 11.51 -4.06
C PRO A 423 -18.86 11.81 -5.22
N SER A 424 -20.03 12.37 -4.92
CA SER A 424 -21.06 12.73 -5.91
C SER A 424 -20.88 14.12 -6.52
N ASP A 425 -19.75 14.79 -6.31
CA ASP A 425 -19.47 16.09 -6.90
C ASP A 425 -19.21 15.95 -8.42
N LEU A 426 -20.02 16.65 -9.22
CA LEU A 426 -20.02 16.54 -10.68
C LEU A 426 -18.73 17.04 -11.34
N THR A 427 -17.86 17.75 -10.61
CA THR A 427 -16.58 18.24 -11.12
C THR A 427 -15.48 17.18 -11.10
N ILE A 428 -15.64 16.10 -10.33
CA ILE A 428 -14.61 15.07 -10.17
C ILE A 428 -14.38 14.33 -11.49
N LEU A 429 -15.44 13.79 -12.08
CA LEU A 429 -15.33 12.93 -13.25
C LEU A 429 -14.75 13.66 -14.46
N PRO A 430 -15.23 14.87 -14.87
CA PRO A 430 -14.63 15.64 -15.96
C PRO A 430 -13.14 15.86 -15.77
N ARG A 431 -12.69 16.18 -14.55
CA ARG A 431 -11.26 16.37 -14.24
C ARG A 431 -10.46 15.08 -14.35
N LEU A 432 -11.04 13.92 -14.08
CA LEU A 432 -10.33 12.63 -14.15
C LEU A 432 -10.22 12.10 -15.58
N ILE A 433 -11.21 12.36 -16.43
CA ILE A 433 -11.24 11.81 -17.80
C ILE A 433 -10.59 12.73 -18.85
N ASP A 434 -10.45 14.03 -18.56
CA ASP A 434 -9.82 14.99 -19.49
C ASP A 434 -8.34 14.65 -19.74
N PRO A 435 -7.91 14.29 -20.96
CA PRO A 435 -6.51 13.96 -21.23
C PRO A 435 -5.56 15.17 -21.20
N ASN A 436 -6.08 16.40 -21.25
CA ASN A 436 -5.28 17.62 -21.44
C ASN A 436 -5.06 18.45 -20.17
N ALA A 437 -5.51 17.96 -19.00
CA ALA A 437 -5.42 18.70 -17.75
C ALA A 437 -4.92 17.80 -16.63
N PRO A 438 -4.03 18.23 -15.73
CA PRO A 438 -3.69 17.42 -14.56
C PRO A 438 -4.80 17.43 -13.51
N SER A 439 -4.74 16.46 -12.58
CA SER A 439 -5.62 16.48 -11.42
C SER A 439 -5.01 15.79 -10.20
N GLY A 440 -5.30 16.30 -9.02
CA GLY A 440 -4.87 15.73 -7.75
C GLY A 440 -6.04 15.60 -6.78
N PHE A 441 -6.36 14.38 -6.37
CA PHE A 441 -7.39 14.10 -5.39
C PHE A 441 -6.86 13.24 -4.23
N ARG A 442 -7.24 13.61 -3.01
CA ARG A 442 -7.01 12.82 -1.81
C ARG A 442 -8.34 12.41 -1.19
N THR A 443 -8.63 11.12 -1.23
CA THR A 443 -9.90 10.55 -0.80
C THR A 443 -9.74 9.90 0.56
N LEU A 444 -10.52 10.32 1.55
CA LEU A 444 -10.36 9.82 2.92
C LEU A 444 -11.64 9.87 3.75
N ILE A 445 -11.65 9.08 4.83
CA ILE A 445 -12.64 9.18 5.90
C ILE A 445 -12.11 10.17 6.94
N PRO A 446 -12.85 11.23 7.32
CA PRO A 446 -12.37 12.29 8.22
C PRO A 446 -11.83 11.81 9.58
N SER A 447 -12.29 10.66 10.08
CA SER A 447 -11.83 10.06 11.34
C SER A 447 -10.58 9.16 11.20
N ASP A 448 -10.00 9.05 10.00
CA ASP A 448 -8.79 8.26 9.74
C ASP A 448 -7.57 8.92 10.40
N PRO A 449 -6.97 8.30 11.43
CA PRO A 449 -5.86 8.88 12.17
C PRO A 449 -4.63 9.15 11.31
N ILE A 450 -4.38 8.37 10.25
CA ILE A 450 -3.19 8.47 9.41
C ILE A 450 -3.20 9.75 8.58
N THR A 451 -4.40 10.23 8.25
CA THR A 451 -4.60 11.46 7.49
C THR A 451 -4.72 12.71 8.36
N THR A 452 -4.71 12.58 9.69
CA THR A 452 -4.96 13.74 10.56
C THR A 452 -3.69 14.54 10.84
N GLU A 453 -3.87 15.82 11.23
CA GLU A 453 -2.74 16.66 11.66
C GLU A 453 -2.11 16.24 13.00
N LYS A 454 -2.70 15.24 13.69
CA LYS A 454 -2.30 14.83 15.05
C LYS A 454 -1.11 13.89 15.11
N ILE A 455 -0.80 13.17 14.03
CA ILE A 455 0.42 12.38 13.92
C ILE A 455 1.49 13.31 13.34
N PRO A 456 2.63 13.57 14.00
CA PRO A 456 3.71 14.39 13.45
C PRO A 456 4.02 13.98 12.00
N GLY A 457 4.09 14.97 11.10
CA GLY A 457 4.21 14.72 9.68
C GLY A 457 3.92 15.97 8.84
N GLY A 458 4.04 15.82 7.53
CA GLY A 458 4.02 16.91 6.56
C GLY A 458 2.64 17.52 6.29
N LYS A 459 2.39 17.92 5.04
CA LYS A 459 1.13 18.43 4.52
C LYS A 459 0.57 17.52 3.43
N HIS A 460 -0.69 17.75 3.10
CA HIS A 460 -1.44 16.92 2.17
C HIS A 460 -1.30 17.40 0.73
N VAL A 461 -1.33 16.47 -0.21
CA VAL A 461 -1.32 16.76 -1.64
C VAL A 461 -2.71 16.51 -2.25
N GLY A 462 -3.17 17.45 -3.08
CA GLY A 462 -4.41 17.32 -3.86
C GLY A 462 -5.68 17.80 -3.15
N LYS A 463 -6.75 17.92 -3.93
CA LYS A 463 -8.09 18.34 -3.48
C LYS A 463 -8.71 17.25 -2.60
N THR A 464 -9.19 17.64 -1.43
CA THR A 464 -9.82 16.72 -0.48
C THR A 464 -11.17 16.21 -0.99
N ILE A 465 -11.39 14.90 -0.87
CA ILE A 465 -12.69 14.25 -1.03
C ILE A 465 -13.00 13.50 0.26
N TYR A 466 -14.07 13.91 0.95
CA TYR A 466 -14.55 13.20 2.14
C TYR A 466 -15.63 12.20 1.75
N VAL A 467 -15.39 10.92 2.03
CA VAL A 467 -16.36 9.85 1.75
C VAL A 467 -17.38 9.65 2.88
N SER A 468 -17.23 10.36 4.01
CA SER A 468 -18.21 10.37 5.09
C SER A 468 -18.20 11.70 5.84
N LYS A 469 -19.32 12.08 6.46
CA LYS A 469 -19.48 13.43 7.04
C LYS A 469 -18.48 13.67 8.17
N PRO A 470 -17.65 14.73 8.12
CA PRO A 470 -16.81 15.10 9.26
C PRO A 470 -17.67 15.40 10.48
N ARG A 471 -17.30 14.83 11.63
CA ARG A 471 -17.91 15.12 12.93
C ARG A 471 -16.94 15.91 13.78
N PHE A 472 -17.44 16.79 14.64
CA PHE A 472 -16.58 17.57 15.53
C PHE A 472 -15.73 16.67 16.47
N THR A 473 -16.21 15.46 16.77
CA THR A 473 -15.51 14.47 17.61
C THR A 473 -14.46 13.66 16.88
N ASP A 474 -14.47 13.64 15.54
CA ASP A 474 -13.56 12.80 14.76
C ASP A 474 -12.06 13.09 15.02
N PRO A 475 -11.60 14.33 15.31
CA PRO A 475 -10.22 14.53 15.71
C PRO A 475 -9.94 13.91 17.08
N LEU A 476 -10.91 13.90 17.99
CA LEU A 476 -10.75 13.49 19.39
C LEU A 476 -10.81 11.96 19.56
N ILE A 477 -11.47 11.25 18.65
CA ILE A 477 -11.69 9.81 18.72
C ILE A 477 -11.19 9.17 17.42
N PRO A 478 -9.88 8.86 17.31
CA PRO A 478 -9.32 8.26 16.11
C PRO A 478 -9.93 6.88 15.84
N ASN A 479 -10.28 6.61 14.59
CA ASN A 479 -10.84 5.33 14.19
C ASN A 479 -9.93 4.63 13.19
N VAL A 480 -9.10 3.69 13.66
CA VAL A 480 -8.20 2.91 12.78
C VAL A 480 -8.93 2.12 11.69
N LYS A 481 -10.21 1.76 11.89
CA LYS A 481 -10.99 1.11 10.83
C LYS A 481 -11.27 2.05 9.65
N ALA A 482 -11.31 3.36 9.89
CA ALA A 482 -11.49 4.35 8.82
C ALA A 482 -10.33 4.36 7.81
N HIS A 483 -9.18 3.83 8.21
CA HIS A 483 -8.02 3.67 7.34
C HIS A 483 -8.05 2.40 6.48
N GLU A 484 -9.04 1.51 6.64
CA GLU A 484 -9.08 0.29 5.84
C GLU A 484 -9.68 0.56 4.44
N PRO A 485 -9.06 0.07 3.34
CA PRO A 485 -9.55 0.27 1.98
C PRO A 485 -11.02 -0.14 1.80
N ALA A 486 -11.42 -1.23 2.46
CA ALA A 486 -12.79 -1.75 2.43
C ALA A 486 -13.82 -0.73 2.93
N ASN A 487 -13.46 0.07 3.95
CA ASN A 487 -14.36 1.07 4.51
C ASN A 487 -14.43 2.31 3.62
N ILE A 488 -13.32 2.76 3.05
CA ILE A 488 -13.32 3.85 2.05
C ILE A 488 -14.17 3.43 0.84
N ARG A 489 -13.94 2.22 0.31
CA ARG A 489 -14.68 1.67 -0.83
C ARG A 489 -16.17 1.56 -0.55
N LYS A 490 -16.55 1.05 0.63
CA LYS A 490 -17.95 0.97 1.05
C LYS A 490 -18.62 2.34 1.01
N GLN A 491 -17.96 3.37 1.50
CA GLN A 491 -18.51 4.72 1.50
C GLN A 491 -18.60 5.30 0.08
N LEU A 492 -17.61 5.06 -0.78
CA LEU A 492 -17.69 5.45 -2.20
C LEU A 492 -18.85 4.74 -2.92
N PHE A 493 -19.01 3.44 -2.71
CA PHE A 493 -20.11 2.66 -3.28
C PHE A 493 -21.48 3.22 -2.87
N LEU A 494 -21.67 3.50 -1.57
CA LEU A 494 -22.90 4.09 -1.04
C LEU A 494 -23.13 5.53 -1.53
N GLY A 495 -22.06 6.33 -1.65
CA GLY A 495 -22.16 7.73 -2.03
C GLY A 495 -22.41 7.96 -3.51
N LEU A 496 -21.80 7.13 -4.36
CA LEU A 496 -22.03 7.17 -5.80
C LEU A 496 -23.35 6.51 -6.18
N ASN A 497 -23.76 5.47 -5.46
CA ASN A 497 -25.00 4.71 -5.69
C ASN A 497 -25.17 4.29 -7.17
N ASP A 498 -24.06 3.87 -7.78
CA ASP A 498 -23.97 3.55 -9.20
C ASP A 498 -23.94 2.02 -9.40
N PRO A 499 -24.93 1.42 -10.07
CA PRO A 499 -25.02 -0.02 -10.25
C PRO A 499 -23.91 -0.59 -11.13
N ARG A 500 -23.18 0.24 -11.88
CA ARG A 500 -22.00 -0.19 -12.66
C ARG A 500 -20.82 -0.57 -11.76
N ILE A 501 -20.79 -0.08 -10.51
CA ILE A 501 -19.69 -0.36 -9.58
C ILE A 501 -19.82 -1.78 -9.04
N PRO A 502 -18.78 -2.63 -9.16
CA PRO A 502 -18.78 -3.96 -8.57
C PRO A 502 -19.00 -3.91 -7.04
N THR A 503 -19.83 -4.80 -6.51
CA THR A 503 -20.29 -4.74 -5.12
C THR A 503 -19.21 -5.06 -4.08
N THR A 504 -18.16 -5.79 -4.46
CA THR A 504 -17.06 -6.16 -3.56
C THR A 504 -15.72 -6.15 -4.27
N SER A 505 -14.66 -6.00 -3.48
CA SER A 505 -13.26 -5.98 -3.92
C SER A 505 -12.33 -6.34 -2.75
N TRP A 506 -12.81 -6.12 -1.52
CA TRP A 506 -12.13 -6.50 -0.29
C TRP A 506 -13.12 -7.05 0.72
N ARG A 507 -12.78 -8.15 1.38
CA ARG A 507 -13.59 -8.73 2.45
C ARG A 507 -12.71 -9.22 3.60
N THR A 508 -13.14 -8.95 4.84
CA THR A 508 -12.55 -9.54 6.04
C THR A 508 -13.47 -10.63 6.57
N ARG A 509 -12.90 -11.79 6.90
CA ARG A 509 -13.60 -12.90 7.55
C ARG A 509 -13.03 -13.21 8.91
N LYS A 510 -13.86 -13.74 9.80
CA LYS A 510 -13.41 -14.27 11.08
C LYS A 510 -12.64 -15.56 10.82
N MET A 511 -11.72 -15.92 11.72
CA MET A 511 -11.00 -17.19 11.61
C MET A 511 -11.93 -18.40 11.52
N THR A 512 -13.01 -18.37 12.30
CA THR A 512 -14.04 -19.42 12.37
C THR A 512 -14.80 -19.60 11.07
N ASP A 513 -14.79 -18.62 10.16
CA ASP A 513 -15.53 -18.71 8.90
C ASP A 513 -14.88 -19.71 7.94
N LEU A 514 -13.55 -19.87 8.00
CA LEU A 514 -12.79 -20.81 7.15
C LEU A 514 -12.10 -21.93 7.94
N ASN A 515 -11.89 -21.74 9.25
CA ASN A 515 -11.27 -22.71 10.15
C ASN A 515 -12.14 -22.92 11.39
N ILE A 516 -13.27 -23.62 11.22
CA ILE A 516 -14.27 -23.87 12.29
C ILE A 516 -13.68 -24.65 13.47
N TYR A 517 -12.64 -25.46 13.24
CA TYR A 517 -11.99 -26.26 14.27
C TYR A 517 -10.74 -25.57 14.87
N ARG A 518 -10.56 -24.27 14.63
CA ARG A 518 -9.43 -23.51 15.18
C ARG A 518 -9.46 -23.55 16.70
N ASP A 519 -8.36 -23.97 17.30
CA ASP A 519 -8.17 -23.91 18.74
C ASP A 519 -7.23 -22.76 19.07
N LYS A 520 -7.80 -21.61 19.45
CA LYS A 520 -7.04 -20.40 19.76
C LYS A 520 -6.04 -20.61 20.91
N SER A 521 -6.31 -21.55 21.82
CA SER A 521 -5.39 -21.87 22.93
C SER A 521 -4.13 -22.59 22.45
N LYS A 522 -4.18 -23.26 21.29
CA LYS A 522 -3.09 -24.00 20.66
C LYS A 522 -2.37 -23.20 19.56
N LYS A 523 -2.59 -21.90 19.49
CA LYS A 523 -1.93 -20.99 18.55
C LYS A 523 -0.41 -21.21 18.52
N GLY A 524 0.18 -21.21 17.32
CA GLY A 524 1.62 -21.43 17.12
C GLY A 524 2.11 -22.87 17.26
N THR A 525 1.22 -23.85 17.45
CA THR A 525 1.56 -25.28 17.37
C THR A 525 1.52 -25.77 15.93
N LEU A 526 2.28 -26.83 15.61
CA LEU A 526 2.27 -27.48 14.29
C LEU A 526 0.85 -27.89 13.86
N LYS A 527 0.06 -28.42 14.80
CA LYS A 527 -1.34 -28.79 14.55
C LYS A 527 -2.18 -27.60 14.09
N GLU A 528 -2.04 -26.43 14.70
CA GLU A 528 -2.78 -25.24 14.25
C GLU A 528 -2.25 -24.70 12.92
N TYR A 529 -0.94 -24.76 12.66
CA TYR A 529 -0.40 -24.40 11.33
C TYR A 529 -0.96 -25.29 10.21
N HIS A 530 -1.04 -26.60 10.41
CA HIS A 530 -1.68 -27.50 9.45
C HIS A 530 -3.14 -27.12 9.18
N LYS A 531 -3.91 -26.74 10.22
CA LYS A 531 -5.29 -26.29 10.03
C LYS A 531 -5.36 -25.00 9.23
N LEU A 532 -4.48 -24.04 9.50
CA LEU A 532 -4.43 -22.78 8.75
C LEU A 532 -4.09 -23.02 7.27
N ALA A 533 -3.06 -23.81 6.99
CA ALA A 533 -2.69 -24.17 5.62
C ALA A 533 -3.82 -24.91 4.88
N SER A 534 -4.44 -25.89 5.56
CA SER A 534 -5.58 -26.63 5.01
C SER A 534 -6.79 -25.73 4.74
N SER A 535 -6.99 -24.67 5.54
CA SER A 535 -8.08 -23.71 5.34
C SER A 535 -7.89 -22.91 4.06
N ILE A 536 -6.64 -22.55 3.73
CA ILE A 536 -6.31 -21.88 2.47
C ILE A 536 -6.61 -22.78 1.27
N GLU A 537 -6.10 -24.02 1.27
CA GLU A 537 -6.36 -24.96 0.17
C GLU A 537 -7.85 -25.26 0.01
N LYS A 538 -8.56 -25.47 1.13
CA LYS A 538 -10.02 -25.67 1.13
C LYS A 538 -10.74 -24.48 0.53
N TYR A 539 -10.37 -23.26 0.91
CA TYR A 539 -10.98 -22.05 0.35
C TYR A 539 -10.89 -22.01 -1.17
N TYR A 540 -9.71 -22.18 -1.75
CA TYR A 540 -9.56 -22.11 -3.21
C TYR A 540 -10.28 -23.24 -3.93
N ARG A 541 -10.19 -24.47 -3.41
CA ARG A 541 -10.89 -25.64 -3.97
C ARG A 541 -12.40 -25.46 -3.97
N ASP A 542 -12.98 -25.08 -2.83
CA ASP A 542 -14.43 -25.00 -2.68
C ASP A 542 -15.04 -23.86 -3.49
N ASN A 543 -14.29 -22.77 -3.70
CA ASN A 543 -14.72 -21.66 -4.54
C ASN A 543 -14.38 -21.86 -6.03
N LYS A 544 -13.72 -22.97 -6.40
CA LYS A 544 -13.29 -23.28 -7.78
C LYS A 544 -12.43 -22.16 -8.39
N ILE A 545 -11.53 -21.61 -7.60
CA ILE A 545 -10.61 -20.54 -8.01
C ILE A 545 -9.23 -21.15 -8.22
N TYR A 546 -8.51 -20.71 -9.25
CA TYR A 546 -7.14 -21.16 -9.50
C TYR A 546 -6.22 -20.84 -8.31
N PHE A 547 -5.42 -21.82 -7.91
CA PHE A 547 -4.42 -21.70 -6.86
C PHE A 547 -3.29 -22.70 -7.12
N ASP A 548 -2.04 -22.22 -7.09
CA ASP A 548 -0.87 -23.08 -7.17
C ASP A 548 -0.67 -23.83 -5.84
N SER A 549 -1.43 -24.91 -5.67
CA SER A 549 -1.36 -25.77 -4.49
C SER A 549 -0.03 -26.51 -4.38
N ILE A 550 0.66 -26.73 -5.50
CA ILE A 550 1.94 -27.46 -5.52
C ILE A 550 3.01 -26.60 -4.86
N SER A 551 3.21 -25.38 -5.35
CA SER A 551 4.14 -24.42 -4.74
C SER A 551 3.75 -24.14 -3.29
N PHE A 552 2.46 -23.94 -2.99
CA PHE A 552 2.01 -23.70 -1.62
C PHE A 552 2.36 -24.83 -0.64
N ARG A 553 2.19 -26.09 -1.05
CA ARG A 553 2.56 -27.25 -0.20
C ARG A 553 4.06 -27.34 0.01
N SER A 554 4.85 -27.09 -1.03
CA SER A 554 6.32 -27.02 -0.94
C SER A 554 6.75 -25.95 0.07
N ASP A 555 6.20 -24.75 -0.06
CA ASP A 555 6.47 -23.61 0.83
C ASP A 555 6.03 -23.89 2.27
N PHE A 556 4.93 -24.63 2.46
CA PHE A 556 4.48 -25.05 3.78
C PHE A 556 5.38 -26.14 4.39
N ASN A 557 5.89 -27.08 3.60
CA ASN A 557 6.87 -28.05 4.09
C ASN A 557 8.16 -27.36 4.54
N LEU A 558 8.64 -26.38 3.75
CA LEU A 558 9.77 -25.53 4.14
C LEU A 558 9.52 -24.82 5.47
N PHE A 559 8.31 -24.28 5.69
CA PHE A 559 7.93 -23.69 6.98
C PHE A 559 8.08 -24.70 8.13
N LEU A 560 7.59 -25.93 7.95
CA LEU A 560 7.66 -26.97 8.98
C LEU A 560 9.11 -27.32 9.30
N GLU A 561 9.95 -27.52 8.28
CA GLU A 561 11.39 -27.78 8.41
C GLU A 561 12.10 -26.69 9.22
N ILE A 562 11.92 -25.41 8.83
CA ILE A 562 12.50 -24.27 9.54
C ILE A 562 11.95 -24.19 10.97
N SER A 563 10.65 -24.41 11.17
CA SER A 563 10.05 -24.29 12.50
C SER A 563 10.57 -25.35 13.47
N GLN A 564 10.94 -26.54 12.97
CA GLN A 564 11.36 -27.71 13.74
C GLN A 564 12.88 -27.85 13.90
N SER A 565 13.69 -27.14 13.10
CA SER A 565 15.15 -27.18 13.21
C SER A 565 15.64 -26.84 14.63
N LYS A 566 16.68 -27.50 15.12
CA LYS A 566 17.12 -27.37 16.52
C LYS A 566 17.81 -26.05 16.80
#